data_AF-A0AAD9DI48-F1
#
_entry.id   AF-A0AAD9DI48-F1
#
_cell.length_a   1.000
_cell.length_b   1.000
_cell.length_c   1.000
_cell.angle_alpha   90.00
_cell.angle_beta   90.00
_cell.angle_gamma   90.00
#
_symmetry.space_group_name_H-M   'P 1'
#
loop_
_entity.id
_entity.type
_entity.pdbx_description
1 polymer ?
#
loop_
_entity_poly.entity_id
_entity_poly.type
_entity_poly.pdbx_seq_one_letter_code
_entity_poly.pdbx_strand_id
1 'polypeptide(L)'
;MQMGFEEMPTSKWVESSFWNFDSLFQPQSHPARDAHDTFFIKEPAATVSVPEDYYERVKTMHESGGSGSIGYRYDFKREEAFKNLLRTHTTAISSQMLYKLANQEGGFQPARYFSIDRVFRNETMDATHLCEFHQVEGLVADYDLSLGDLIGTMRPSSKRLVSQNCVSSLRSTPTQSHPWRFSDIILI
;
A
#
# COMPACT_ATOMS: atom_id res chain seq x y z
N MET A 1 -17.94 -7.30 -12.75
CA MET A 1 -16.98 -7.89 -11.78
C MET A 1 -17.77 -8.47 -10.61
N GLN A 2 -17.53 -9.72 -10.20
CA GLN A 2 -18.45 -10.49 -9.32
C GLN A 2 -18.23 -10.33 -7.80
N MET A 3 -17.17 -9.64 -7.35
CA MET A 3 -16.86 -9.48 -5.91
C MET A 3 -16.93 -8.04 -5.40
N GLY A 4 -17.43 -7.09 -6.22
CA GLY A 4 -17.52 -5.68 -5.84
C GLY A 4 -16.17 -4.96 -5.73
N PHE A 5 -15.13 -5.50 -6.36
CA PHE A 5 -13.83 -4.87 -6.48
C PHE A 5 -13.82 -3.85 -7.63
N GLU A 6 -13.25 -2.68 -7.37
CA GLU A 6 -13.01 -1.61 -8.34
C GLU A 6 -11.56 -1.67 -8.86
N GLU A 7 -11.36 -1.43 -10.15
CA GLU A 7 -10.02 -1.49 -10.76
C GLU A 7 -9.21 -0.23 -10.43
N MET A 8 -7.99 -0.41 -9.91
CA MET A 8 -7.10 0.71 -9.61
C MET A 8 -6.48 1.28 -10.89
N PRO A 9 -6.27 2.61 -10.97
CA PRO A 9 -5.64 3.25 -12.12
C PRO A 9 -4.12 3.00 -12.12
N THR A 10 -3.68 1.89 -12.70
CA THR A 10 -2.27 1.48 -12.72
C THR A 10 -1.48 2.00 -13.93
N SER A 11 -2.02 2.90 -14.76
CA SER A 11 -1.41 3.40 -16.00
C SER A 11 -0.18 4.32 -15.81
N LYS A 12 0.76 3.93 -14.94
CA LYS A 12 2.01 4.63 -14.60
C LYS A 12 3.06 3.59 -14.20
N TRP A 13 4.16 3.53 -14.96
CA TRP A 13 5.26 2.59 -14.70
C TRP A 13 6.38 3.18 -13.86
N VAL A 14 6.69 4.46 -14.07
CA VAL A 14 7.67 5.19 -13.27
C VAL A 14 7.00 5.63 -11.98
N GLU A 15 7.56 5.28 -10.83
CA GLU A 15 7.07 5.66 -9.52
C GLU A 15 8.19 6.28 -8.68
N SER A 16 7.85 7.12 -7.70
CA SER A 16 8.84 7.59 -6.74
C SER A 16 9.15 6.50 -5.70
N SER A 17 10.39 6.46 -5.23
CA SER A 17 10.81 5.62 -4.10
C SER A 17 9.94 5.82 -2.85
N PHE A 18 9.39 7.02 -2.67
CA PHE A 18 8.42 7.33 -1.62
C PHE A 18 7.16 6.47 -1.72
N TRP A 19 6.49 6.47 -2.88
CA TRP A 19 5.26 5.68 -3.06
C TRP A 19 5.55 4.19 -3.19
N ASN A 20 6.66 3.83 -3.82
CA ASN A 20 7.02 2.44 -4.01
C ASN A 20 7.53 1.76 -2.74
N PHE A 21 8.12 2.49 -1.78
CA PHE A 21 8.71 1.89 -0.59
C PHE A 21 8.35 2.61 0.72
N ASP A 22 8.64 3.91 0.82
CA ASP A 22 8.60 4.59 2.12
C ASP A 22 7.19 4.69 2.71
N SER A 23 6.19 4.97 1.86
CA SER A 23 4.76 5.04 2.24
C SER A 23 4.19 3.70 2.71
N LEU A 24 4.81 2.58 2.29
CA LEU A 24 4.49 1.22 2.72
C LEU A 24 5.24 0.80 3.98
N PHE A 25 5.92 1.75 4.63
CA PHE A 25 6.74 1.53 5.81
C PHE A 25 7.92 0.56 5.57
N GLN A 26 8.44 0.49 4.33
CA GLN A 26 9.69 -0.24 4.04
C GLN A 26 10.91 0.65 4.28
N PRO A 27 11.90 0.25 5.11
CA PRO A 27 13.01 1.13 5.49
C PRO A 27 13.96 1.42 4.31
N GLN A 28 14.61 2.58 4.33
CA GLN A 28 15.48 3.00 3.21
C GLN A 28 16.73 2.14 3.02
N SER A 29 17.17 1.42 4.05
CA SER A 29 18.30 0.47 4.01
C SER A 29 17.91 -0.93 3.51
N HIS A 30 16.64 -1.16 3.16
CA HIS A 30 16.17 -2.48 2.75
C HIS A 30 16.84 -2.94 1.44
N PRO A 31 17.35 -4.19 1.36
CA PRO A 31 18.07 -4.70 0.17
C PRO A 31 17.30 -4.54 -1.13
N ALA A 32 15.98 -4.72 -1.12
CA ALA A 32 15.14 -4.54 -2.31
C ALA A 32 15.21 -3.13 -2.95
N ARG A 33 15.78 -2.13 -2.25
CA ARG A 33 16.01 -0.77 -2.79
C ARG A 33 17.38 -0.61 -3.45
N ASP A 34 18.21 -1.66 -3.44
CA ASP A 34 19.49 -1.67 -4.12
C ASP A 34 19.28 -1.59 -5.65
N ALA A 35 20.23 -0.97 -6.34
CA ALA A 35 20.26 -0.95 -7.81
C ALA A 35 20.38 -2.36 -8.40
N HIS A 36 20.88 -3.33 -7.63
CA HIS A 36 20.87 -4.74 -8.00
C HIS A 36 19.48 -5.34 -8.09
N ASP A 37 18.47 -4.80 -7.38
CA ASP A 37 17.10 -5.34 -7.37
C ASP A 37 16.08 -4.40 -8.05
N THR A 38 16.41 -3.11 -8.16
CA THR A 38 15.50 -2.06 -8.64
C THR A 38 16.08 -1.29 -9.84
N PHE A 39 15.26 -1.11 -10.88
CA PHE A 39 15.59 -0.23 -12.00
C PHE A 39 15.31 1.23 -11.64
N PHE A 40 16.37 1.98 -11.32
CA PHE A 40 16.29 3.43 -11.14
C PHE A 40 16.26 4.17 -12.47
N ILE A 41 15.48 5.25 -12.52
CA ILE A 41 15.37 6.11 -13.69
C ILE A 41 16.53 7.08 -13.71
N LYS A 42 17.19 7.21 -14.88
CA LYS A 42 18.24 8.20 -15.08
C LYS A 42 17.67 9.59 -15.35
N GLU A 43 16.64 9.70 -16.18
CA GLU A 43 16.00 10.97 -16.55
C GLU A 43 14.48 10.77 -16.73
N PRO A 44 13.62 11.47 -15.94
CA PRO A 44 13.95 12.29 -14.77
C PRO A 44 14.35 11.42 -13.56
N ALA A 45 15.54 11.64 -12.99
CA ALA A 45 16.05 10.87 -11.85
C ALA A 45 15.27 11.08 -10.55
N ALA A 46 14.62 12.24 -10.38
CA ALA A 46 13.91 12.60 -9.17
C ALA A 46 12.47 12.98 -9.48
N THR A 47 11.56 12.62 -8.58
CA THR A 47 10.18 13.12 -8.59
C THR A 47 10.16 14.62 -8.26
N VAL A 48 9.21 15.34 -8.85
CA VAL A 48 9.05 16.78 -8.64
C VAL A 48 8.49 17.06 -7.25
N SER A 49 7.53 16.25 -6.80
CA SER A 49 6.83 16.46 -5.54
C SER A 49 6.14 15.21 -5.05
N VAL A 50 5.98 15.13 -3.72
CA VAL A 50 5.05 14.24 -3.02
C VAL A 50 4.20 15.10 -2.07
N PRO A 51 3.06 14.63 -1.55
CA PRO A 51 2.28 15.40 -0.57
C PRO A 51 3.12 15.64 0.68
N GLU A 52 3.49 16.91 0.92
CA GLU A 52 4.51 17.27 1.90
C GLU A 52 4.09 16.96 3.34
N ASP A 53 2.81 17.17 3.64
CA ASP A 53 2.22 16.83 4.93
C ASP A 53 2.34 15.32 5.22
N TYR A 54 2.14 14.50 4.20
CA TYR A 54 2.22 13.05 4.32
C TYR A 54 3.66 12.57 4.38
N TYR A 55 4.54 13.17 3.59
CA TYR A 55 5.98 12.93 3.66
C TYR A 55 6.50 13.12 5.09
N GLU A 56 6.19 14.24 5.75
CA GLU A 56 6.67 14.53 7.10
C GLU A 56 6.11 13.55 8.14
N ARG A 57 4.87 13.08 7.98
CA ARG A 57 4.30 12.01 8.81
C ARG A 57 5.01 10.67 8.60
N VAL A 58 5.28 10.29 7.35
CA VAL A 58 6.01 9.05 7.02
C VAL A 58 7.42 9.14 7.59
N LYS A 59 8.14 10.24 7.35
CA LYS A 59 9.45 10.51 7.93
C LYS A 59 9.44 10.34 9.44
N THR A 60 8.55 11.04 10.14
CA THR A 60 8.44 10.98 11.61
C THR A 60 8.21 9.55 12.10
N MET A 61 7.32 8.81 11.43
CA MET A 61 7.01 7.41 11.77
C MET A 61 8.22 6.48 11.54
N HIS A 62 8.99 6.68 10.46
CA HIS A 62 10.21 5.93 10.19
C HIS A 62 11.33 6.23 11.18
N GLU A 63 11.55 7.50 11.53
CA GLU A 63 12.66 7.91 12.40
C GLU A 63 12.35 7.62 13.88
N SER A 64 11.19 8.09 14.35
CA SER A 64 10.87 8.15 15.78
C SER A 64 9.68 7.27 16.20
N GLY A 65 8.96 6.70 15.24
CA GLY A 65 7.76 5.91 15.50
C GLY A 65 6.52 6.77 15.74
N GLY A 66 5.49 6.14 16.28
CA GLY A 66 4.14 6.69 16.39
C GLY A 66 3.10 5.57 16.43
N SER A 67 1.89 5.86 16.92
CA SER A 67 0.78 4.89 16.95
C SER A 67 1.15 3.54 17.62
N GLY A 68 2.04 3.56 18.63
CA GLY A 68 2.53 2.36 19.32
C GLY A 68 3.78 1.70 18.71
N SER A 69 4.22 2.14 17.53
CA SER A 69 5.50 1.75 16.93
C SER A 69 6.65 2.61 17.47
N ILE A 70 7.85 2.03 17.53
CA ILE A 70 9.10 2.72 17.89
C ILE A 70 9.88 3.25 16.67
N GLY A 71 9.32 3.09 15.47
CA GLY A 71 10.00 3.40 14.21
C GLY A 71 11.20 2.49 13.94
N TYR A 72 11.98 2.86 12.92
CA TYR A 72 13.23 2.21 12.54
C TYR A 72 14.48 2.88 13.12
N ARG A 73 14.36 4.09 13.68
CA ARG A 73 15.44 4.78 14.41
C ARG A 73 16.69 5.02 13.56
N TYR A 74 16.49 5.54 12.36
CA TYR A 74 17.55 5.99 11.45
C TYR A 74 17.23 7.40 10.94
N ASP A 75 18.19 8.03 10.26
CA ASP A 75 18.01 9.32 9.59
C ASP A 75 17.35 9.11 8.22
N PHE A 76 16.11 9.60 8.07
CA PHE A 76 15.32 9.39 6.86
C PHE A 76 15.70 10.44 5.81
N LYS A 77 16.23 9.98 4.67
CA LYS A 77 16.80 10.86 3.65
C LYS A 77 15.77 11.21 2.58
N ARG A 78 15.59 12.50 2.33
CA ARG A 78 14.70 12.98 1.27
C ARG A 78 15.17 12.56 -0.11
N GLU A 79 16.48 12.60 -0.35
CA GLU A 79 17.04 12.27 -1.67
C GLU A 79 16.70 10.82 -2.05
N GLU A 80 16.70 9.90 -1.08
CA GLU A 80 16.34 8.50 -1.31
C GLU A 80 14.85 8.33 -1.64
N ALA A 81 13.97 9.03 -0.93
CA ALA A 81 12.52 9.01 -1.18
C ALA A 81 12.14 9.62 -2.54
N PHE A 82 12.94 10.57 -3.03
CA PHE A 82 12.64 11.30 -4.26
C PHE A 82 13.18 10.63 -5.53
N LYS A 83 14.03 9.60 -5.43
CA LYS A 83 14.49 8.84 -6.61
C LYS A 83 13.31 8.24 -7.36
N ASN A 84 13.32 8.37 -8.68
CA ASN A 84 12.37 7.68 -9.55
C ASN A 84 12.90 6.29 -9.92
N LEU A 85 11.99 5.35 -10.00
CA LEU A 85 12.25 3.96 -10.37
C LEU A 85 11.14 3.43 -11.26
N LEU A 86 11.39 2.30 -11.95
CA LEU A 86 10.29 1.49 -12.47
C LEU A 86 9.68 0.71 -11.31
N ARG A 87 8.36 0.81 -11.13
CA ARG A 87 7.66 0.21 -9.99
C ARG A 87 7.99 -1.28 -9.87
N THR A 88 8.26 -1.72 -8.64
CA THR A 88 8.68 -3.11 -8.36
C THR A 88 7.52 -4.02 -7.94
N HIS A 89 6.38 -3.42 -7.60
CA HIS A 89 5.13 -4.10 -7.24
C HIS A 89 3.93 -3.13 -7.39
N THR A 90 2.73 -3.67 -7.61
CA THR A 90 1.50 -2.86 -7.73
C THR A 90 1.07 -2.22 -6.41
N THR A 91 1.64 -2.64 -5.29
CA THR A 91 1.34 -2.11 -3.95
C THR A 91 1.65 -0.63 -3.78
N ALA A 92 2.53 -0.09 -4.64
CA ALA A 92 2.76 1.35 -4.73
C ALA A 92 1.49 2.13 -5.13
N ILE A 93 0.64 1.51 -5.96
CA ILE A 93 -0.65 2.07 -6.37
C ILE A 93 -1.67 1.91 -5.23
N SER A 94 -1.70 0.76 -4.57
CA SER A 94 -2.54 0.55 -3.38
C SER A 94 -2.26 1.57 -2.28
N SER A 95 -0.99 1.91 -2.02
CA SER A 95 -0.61 2.98 -1.10
C SER A 95 -1.23 4.32 -1.50
N GLN A 96 -1.16 4.68 -2.78
CA GLN A 96 -1.77 5.91 -3.30
C GLN A 96 -3.30 5.89 -3.19
N MET A 97 -3.93 4.74 -3.42
CA MET A 97 -5.38 4.58 -3.28
C MET A 97 -5.82 4.70 -1.81
N LEU A 98 -5.10 4.09 -0.88
CA LEU A 98 -5.33 4.21 0.55
C LEU A 98 -5.13 5.65 1.03
N TYR A 99 -4.10 6.34 0.54
CA TYR A 99 -3.89 7.74 0.82
C TYR A 99 -5.07 8.59 0.34
N LYS A 100 -5.56 8.39 -0.89
CA LYS A 100 -6.75 9.08 -1.41
C LYS A 100 -7.98 8.78 -0.57
N LEU A 101 -8.22 7.52 -0.23
CA LEU A 101 -9.36 7.09 0.57
C LEU A 101 -9.37 7.71 1.97
N ALA A 102 -8.19 7.86 2.59
CA ALA A 102 -8.04 8.50 3.89
C ALA A 102 -8.26 10.02 3.86
N ASN A 103 -8.08 10.67 2.71
CA ASN A 103 -8.16 12.12 2.55
C ASN A 103 -9.39 12.59 1.73
N GLN A 104 -10.30 11.68 1.38
CA GLN A 104 -11.47 12.03 0.59
C GLN A 104 -12.49 12.84 1.38
N GLU A 105 -13.27 13.66 0.66
CA GLU A 105 -14.39 14.38 1.23
C GLU A 105 -15.45 13.40 1.77
N GLY A 106 -16.03 13.70 2.93
CA GLY A 106 -16.97 12.80 3.61
C GLY A 106 -16.29 11.73 4.49
N GLY A 107 -14.95 11.75 4.56
CA GLY A 107 -14.17 10.81 5.35
C GLY A 107 -14.09 9.44 4.68
N PHE A 108 -13.43 8.51 5.36
CA PHE A 108 -13.27 7.16 4.83
C PHE A 108 -14.60 6.47 4.57
N GLN A 109 -14.60 5.67 3.51
CA GLN A 109 -15.66 4.73 3.18
C GLN A 109 -15.03 3.37 2.86
N PRO A 110 -15.63 2.24 3.28
CA PRO A 110 -15.12 0.94 2.92
C PRO A 110 -14.99 0.77 1.40
N ALA A 111 -13.88 0.20 0.96
CA ALA A 111 -13.56 0.06 -0.45
C ALA A 111 -12.87 -1.28 -0.73
N ARG A 112 -13.07 -1.79 -1.95
CA ARG A 112 -12.40 -3.00 -2.45
C ARG A 112 -11.78 -2.67 -3.79
N TYR A 113 -10.47 -2.84 -3.89
CA TYR A 113 -9.70 -2.49 -5.08
C TYR A 113 -8.94 -3.69 -5.60
N PHE A 114 -8.79 -3.79 -6.92
CA PHE A 114 -7.91 -4.77 -7.53
C PHE A 114 -7.06 -4.12 -8.62
N SER A 115 -5.93 -4.73 -8.94
CA SER A 115 -5.16 -4.38 -10.13
C SER A 115 -4.51 -5.60 -10.74
N ILE A 116 -4.30 -5.52 -12.05
CA ILE A 116 -3.51 -6.48 -12.82
C ILE A 116 -2.60 -5.65 -13.71
N ASP A 117 -1.32 -5.58 -13.39
CA ASP A 117 -0.41 -4.77 -14.19
C ASP A 117 1.04 -5.21 -14.10
N ARG A 118 1.85 -4.73 -15.04
CA ARG A 118 3.25 -5.06 -15.18
C ARG A 118 4.12 -4.40 -14.12
N VAL A 119 5.04 -5.14 -13.54
CA VAL A 119 6.03 -4.67 -12.57
C VAL A 119 7.43 -5.07 -13.03
N PHE A 120 8.44 -4.35 -12.58
CA PHE A 120 9.82 -4.48 -13.05
C PHE A 120 10.75 -4.80 -11.88
N ARG A 121 11.56 -5.84 -12.00
CA ARG A 121 12.57 -6.20 -11.00
C ARG A 121 13.88 -6.50 -11.70
N ASN A 122 14.96 -5.98 -11.16
CA ASN A 122 16.29 -6.16 -11.72
C ASN A 122 16.90 -7.50 -11.28
N GLU A 123 16.16 -8.60 -11.41
CA GLU A 123 16.71 -9.91 -11.06
C GLU A 123 17.73 -10.36 -12.12
N THR A 124 18.73 -11.13 -11.70
CA THR A 124 19.73 -11.69 -12.62
C THR A 124 19.00 -12.57 -13.62
N MET A 125 19.08 -12.24 -14.92
CA MET A 125 18.45 -13.01 -15.99
C MET A 125 18.92 -14.46 -15.95
N ASP A 126 18.11 -15.34 -15.38
CA ASP A 126 18.19 -16.77 -15.59
C ASP A 126 17.00 -17.22 -16.47
N ALA A 127 17.00 -18.48 -16.87
CA ALA A 127 16.00 -19.02 -17.79
C ALA A 127 14.54 -18.98 -17.26
N THR A 128 14.32 -18.56 -16.01
CA THR A 128 13.03 -18.54 -15.31
C THR A 128 12.61 -17.17 -14.78
N HIS A 129 13.52 -16.20 -14.64
CA HIS A 129 13.23 -14.86 -14.11
C HIS A 129 13.24 -13.80 -15.22
N LEU A 130 12.04 -13.31 -15.56
CA LEU A 130 11.87 -12.18 -16.47
C LEU A 130 12.00 -10.86 -15.69
N CYS A 131 12.72 -9.87 -16.25
CA CYS A 131 12.86 -8.55 -15.65
C CYS A 131 11.55 -7.75 -15.58
N GLU A 132 10.49 -8.24 -16.24
CA GLU A 132 9.12 -7.75 -16.15
C GLU A 132 8.13 -8.91 -16.07
N PHE A 133 7.12 -8.78 -15.20
CA PHE A 133 6.01 -9.74 -15.11
C PHE A 133 4.74 -9.02 -14.66
N HIS A 134 3.58 -9.68 -14.80
CA HIS A 134 2.31 -9.13 -14.37
C HIS A 134 2.03 -9.53 -12.93
N GLN A 135 1.77 -8.55 -12.06
CA GLN A 135 1.32 -8.75 -10.69
C GLN A 135 -0.19 -8.56 -10.65
N VAL A 136 -0.87 -9.45 -9.94
CA VAL A 136 -2.28 -9.34 -9.58
C VAL A 136 -2.33 -9.00 -8.10
N GLU A 137 -3.11 -8.00 -7.73
CA GLU A 137 -3.23 -7.55 -6.34
C GLU A 137 -4.68 -7.22 -6.00
N GLY A 138 -5.12 -7.59 -4.80
CA GLY A 138 -6.40 -7.23 -4.20
C GLY A 138 -6.20 -6.45 -2.91
N LEU A 139 -7.06 -5.48 -2.65
CA LEU A 139 -7.04 -4.65 -1.46
C LEU A 139 -8.48 -4.50 -0.93
N VAL A 140 -8.69 -4.78 0.34
CA VAL A 140 -9.96 -4.54 1.04
C VAL A 140 -9.66 -3.58 2.20
N ALA A 141 -10.33 -2.44 2.22
CA ALA A 141 -10.30 -1.50 3.32
C ALA A 141 -11.69 -1.41 3.93
N ASP A 142 -11.82 -1.74 5.21
CA ASP A 142 -13.08 -1.76 5.96
C ASP A 142 -12.76 -1.62 7.45
N TYR A 143 -13.79 -1.41 8.27
CA TYR A 143 -13.61 -1.27 9.72
C TYR A 143 -13.40 -2.63 10.40
N ASP A 144 -12.47 -2.68 11.35
CA ASP A 144 -12.27 -3.83 12.26
C ASP A 144 -12.00 -5.17 11.53
N LEU A 145 -11.23 -5.12 10.43
CA LEU A 145 -10.86 -6.31 9.68
C LEU A 145 -9.96 -7.25 10.49
N SER A 146 -10.14 -8.55 10.26
CA SER A 146 -9.38 -9.62 10.92
C SER A 146 -8.66 -10.52 9.93
N LEU A 147 -7.73 -11.35 10.43
CA LEU A 147 -7.11 -12.41 9.65
C LEU A 147 -8.15 -13.39 9.06
N GLY A 148 -9.29 -13.57 9.74
CA GLY A 148 -10.39 -14.40 9.26
C GLY A 148 -11.01 -13.85 7.97
N ASP A 149 -11.11 -12.53 7.83
CA ASP A 149 -11.63 -11.86 6.64
C ASP A 149 -10.66 -11.98 5.46
N LEU A 150 -9.34 -11.94 5.73
CA LEU A 150 -8.31 -12.18 4.73
C LEU A 150 -8.40 -13.62 4.19
N ILE A 151 -8.45 -14.61 5.07
CA ILE A 151 -8.61 -16.02 4.69
C ILE A 151 -9.94 -16.23 3.94
N GLY A 152 -11.01 -15.57 4.39
CA GLY A 152 -12.32 -15.61 3.76
C GLY A 152 -12.28 -15.08 2.33
N THR A 153 -11.55 -13.98 2.11
CA THR A 153 -11.42 -13.34 0.79
C THR A 153 -10.56 -14.16 -0.17
N MET A 154 -9.52 -14.85 0.32
CA MET A 154 -8.67 -15.73 -0.50
C MET A 154 -9.31 -17.07 -0.87
N ARG A 155 -10.36 -17.50 -0.16
CA ARG A 155 -10.99 -18.81 -0.42
C ARG A 155 -11.81 -18.77 -1.70
N PRO A 156 -11.60 -19.70 -2.66
CA PRO A 156 -12.39 -19.81 -3.89
C PRO A 156 -13.82 -20.26 -3.55
N SER A 157 -14.67 -19.31 -3.14
CA SER A 157 -16.11 -19.42 -2.93
C SER A 157 -16.60 -20.60 -2.07
N SER A 158 -17.06 -20.28 -0.86
CA SER A 158 -18.03 -21.13 -0.15
C SER A 158 -19.11 -20.28 0.47
N LYS A 159 -20.04 -19.84 -0.39
CA LYS A 159 -21.34 -19.20 -0.08
C LYS A 159 -21.24 -17.80 0.54
N ARG A 160 -21.86 -16.83 -0.15
CA ARG A 160 -22.51 -15.65 0.44
C ARG A 160 -21.69 -14.94 1.53
N LEU A 161 -21.04 -13.84 1.13
CA LEU A 161 -20.89 -12.62 1.92
C LEU A 161 -21.71 -12.73 3.21
N VAL A 162 -21.01 -12.92 4.33
CA VAL A 162 -21.57 -13.18 5.64
C VAL A 162 -22.69 -12.17 5.92
N SER A 163 -23.93 -12.57 5.62
CA SER A 163 -25.12 -11.95 6.18
C SER A 163 -25.57 -12.87 7.29
N GLN A 164 -25.08 -12.63 8.51
CA GLN A 164 -25.83 -12.83 9.75
C GLN A 164 -24.97 -12.43 10.95
N ASN A 165 -25.35 -11.32 11.55
CA ASN A 165 -25.45 -11.15 13.01
C ASN A 165 -24.27 -11.67 13.84
N CYS A 166 -23.21 -10.87 13.97
CA CYS A 166 -22.48 -10.86 15.23
C CYS A 166 -23.14 -9.80 16.13
N VAL A 167 -24.25 -10.16 16.77
CA VAL A 167 -24.69 -9.47 17.98
C VAL A 167 -23.75 -9.91 19.09
N SER A 168 -22.67 -9.16 19.28
CA SER A 168 -22.08 -8.97 20.61
C SER A 168 -22.43 -7.54 21.01
N SER A 169 -23.46 -7.42 21.84
CA SER A 169 -23.86 -6.19 22.52
C SER A 169 -22.64 -5.38 22.97
N LEU A 170 -22.41 -4.24 22.33
CA LEU A 170 -21.88 -3.03 22.94
C LEU A 170 -22.42 -1.86 22.12
N ARG A 171 -23.37 -1.12 22.70
CA ARG A 171 -23.76 0.19 22.17
C ARG A 171 -22.53 1.09 22.25
N SER A 172 -22.01 1.50 21.12
CA SER A 172 -21.29 2.77 21.01
C SER A 172 -22.05 3.65 20.02
N THR A 173 -22.51 4.78 20.52
CA THR A 173 -23.03 5.91 19.75
C THR A 173 -22.03 6.33 18.68
N PRO A 174 -22.48 6.90 17.54
CA PRO A 174 -21.60 7.42 16.51
C PRO A 174 -20.87 8.66 17.05
N THR A 175 -19.67 8.48 17.57
CA THR A 175 -18.75 9.58 17.83
C THR A 175 -17.86 9.76 16.61
N GLN A 176 -18.15 10.80 15.83
CA GLN A 176 -17.21 11.37 14.87
C GLN A 176 -15.89 11.68 15.61
N SER A 177 -14.81 10.95 15.31
CA SER A 177 -13.38 11.25 15.61
C SER A 177 -12.52 10.01 15.91
N HIS A 178 -12.79 8.83 15.32
CA HIS A 178 -11.83 7.72 15.42
C HIS A 178 -10.72 7.84 14.36
N PRO A 179 -9.45 8.02 14.74
CA PRO A 179 -8.33 7.95 13.82
C PRO A 179 -8.09 6.50 13.37
N TRP A 180 -7.87 6.33 12.06
CA TRP A 180 -7.56 5.10 11.33
C TRP A 180 -6.50 4.22 12.00
N ARG A 181 -6.69 2.89 11.99
CA ARG A 181 -5.73 1.91 12.52
C ARG A 181 -5.24 0.95 11.44
N PHE A 182 -4.06 0.37 11.65
CA PHE A 182 -3.49 -0.66 10.76
C PHE A 182 -4.36 -1.93 10.64
N SER A 183 -5.31 -2.16 11.55
CA SER A 183 -6.29 -3.25 11.49
C SER A 183 -7.31 -3.10 10.36
N ASP A 184 -7.39 -1.94 9.71
CA ASP A 184 -8.51 -1.59 8.84
C ASP A 184 -8.20 -1.85 7.35
N ILE A 185 -7.11 -2.58 7.07
CA ILE A 185 -6.59 -2.83 5.71
C ILE A 185 -6.17 -4.29 5.57
N ILE A 186 -6.71 -4.96 4.54
CA ILE A 186 -6.25 -6.28 4.09
C ILE A 186 -5.69 -6.13 2.67
N LEU A 187 -4.43 -6.50 2.50
CA LEU A 187 -3.76 -6.63 1.20
C LEU A 187 -3.64 -8.11 0.83
N ILE A 188 -3.98 -8.47 -0.41
CA ILE A 188 -4.06 -9.83 -0.96
C ILE A 188 -3.23 -9.94 -2.23
#